data_AF-A0A926N7U1-F1
#
_entry.id   AF-A0A926N7U1-F1
#
_cell.length_a   1.000
_cell.length_b   1.000
_cell.length_c   1.000
_cell.angle_alpha   90.00
_cell.angle_beta   90.00
_cell.angle_gamma   90.00
#
_symmetry.space_group_name_H-M   'P 1'
#
loop_
_entity.id
_entity.type
_entity.pdbx_description
1 polymer ?
#
loop_
_entity_poly.entity_id
_entity_poly.type
_entity_poly.pdbx_seq_one_letter_code
_entity_poly.pdbx_strand_id
1 'polypeptide(L)'
;MQNPIDIRFKVIQIKQRAENGDPCGGKMCFDCPDPPCICNGNLDVCYSPNDVVTVQNANVKVMRKRRKTQLIMRPSNRAQFTLISNPAKGKLLIRTFRFPNKKNPDQTRAFIQITKSKKVIQRTIFFDSANKKIKRHCK
;
A
#
# COMPACT_ATOMS: atom_id res chain seq x y z
N MET A 1 8.94 18.15 25.32
CA MET A 1 7.78 17.25 25.11
C MET A 1 7.98 16.50 23.80
N GLN A 2 7.89 15.18 23.77
CA GLN A 2 7.95 14.41 22.51
C GLN A 2 6.63 14.56 21.76
N ASN A 3 6.68 14.86 20.47
CA ASN A 3 5.49 14.89 19.62
C ASN A 3 4.73 13.57 19.73
N PRO A 4 3.41 13.58 19.98
CA PRO A 4 2.63 12.36 20.14
C PRO A 4 2.58 11.51 18.86
N ILE A 5 2.94 12.09 17.71
CA ILE A 5 2.91 11.48 16.38
C ILE A 5 4.17 11.88 15.60
N ASP A 6 4.88 10.89 15.06
CA ASP A 6 5.94 11.06 14.06
C ASP A 6 5.31 11.00 12.66
N ILE A 7 5.33 12.12 11.94
CA ILE A 7 4.77 12.24 10.60
C ILE A 7 5.91 12.26 9.58
N ARG A 8 5.90 11.30 8.66
CA ARG A 8 6.86 11.22 7.56
C ARG A 8 6.14 11.32 6.23
N PHE A 9 6.70 12.09 5.31
CA PHE A 9 6.16 12.20 3.95
C PHE A 9 7.25 11.88 2.92
N LYS A 10 6.84 11.31 1.80
CA LYS A 10 7.71 11.03 0.67
C LYS A 10 6.94 11.14 -0.64
N VAL A 11 7.49 11.89 -1.58
CA VAL A 11 6.99 11.95 -2.97
C VAL A 11 7.93 11.12 -3.85
N ILE A 12 7.36 10.29 -4.71
CA ILE A 12 8.11 9.35 -5.53
C ILE A 12 7.63 9.44 -6.97
N GLN A 13 8.54 9.78 -7.87
CA GLN A 13 8.29 9.66 -9.29
C GLN A 13 8.23 8.17 -9.67
N ILE A 14 7.12 7.76 -10.25
CA ILE A 14 6.87 6.44 -10.80
C ILE A 14 7.31 6.47 -12.26
N LYS A 15 8.21 5.55 -12.63
CA LYS A 15 8.70 5.39 -14.01
C LYS A 15 7.95 4.29 -14.79
N GLN A 16 7.01 3.62 -14.13
CA GLN A 16 6.16 2.61 -14.77
C GLN A 16 5.24 3.30 -15.75
N ARG A 17 5.16 2.76 -16.97
CA ARG A 17 4.05 3.09 -17.86
C ARG A 17 2.78 2.50 -17.23
N ALA A 18 1.65 3.18 -17.43
CA ALA A 18 0.36 2.59 -17.14
C ALA A 18 0.28 1.26 -17.92
N GLU A 19 0.07 0.17 -17.19
CA GLU A 19 -0.12 -1.12 -17.84
C GLU A 19 -1.62 -1.19 -18.21
N ASN A 20 -1.91 -1.34 -19.52
CA ASN A 20 -3.25 -1.71 -20.00
C ASN A 20 -3.33 -3.24 -19.90
N GLY A 21 -4.31 -3.77 -19.15
CA GLY A 21 -4.45 -5.21 -18.88
C GLY A 21 -4.21 -5.56 -17.41
N ASP A 22 -4.20 -6.86 -17.08
CA ASP A 22 -3.92 -7.39 -15.73
C ASP A 22 -2.42 -7.65 -15.54
N PRO A 23 -1.64 -6.69 -15.03
CA PRO A 23 -0.20 -6.85 -14.82
C PRO A 23 0.14 -7.76 -13.63
N CYS A 24 -0.86 -8.24 -12.89
CA CYS A 24 -0.70 -9.13 -11.76
C CYS A 24 -0.76 -10.61 -12.18
N GLY A 25 -1.06 -10.92 -13.45
CA GLY A 25 -1.02 -12.28 -13.99
C GLY A 25 -2.03 -13.24 -13.35
N GLY A 26 -3.20 -12.76 -12.97
CA GLY A 26 -4.25 -13.58 -12.39
C GLY A 26 -5.38 -12.74 -11.82
N LYS A 27 -6.58 -13.35 -11.79
CA LYS A 27 -7.90 -12.88 -11.29
C LYS A 27 -7.95 -12.11 -9.94
N MET A 28 -6.80 -11.76 -9.34
CA MET A 28 -6.62 -11.19 -8.02
C MET A 28 -6.46 -9.67 -8.00
N CYS A 29 -6.32 -9.01 -9.16
CA CYS A 29 -6.23 -7.56 -9.23
C CYS A 29 -7.57 -6.99 -9.73
N PHE A 30 -8.35 -6.47 -8.78
CA PHE A 30 -9.61 -5.77 -9.02
C PHE A 30 -9.47 -4.80 -10.19
N ASP A 31 -10.52 -4.76 -11.03
CA ASP A 31 -10.69 -3.88 -12.20
C ASP A 31 -9.89 -2.60 -12.08
N CYS A 32 -9.18 -2.19 -13.12
CA CYS A 32 -8.71 -0.82 -13.19
C CYS A 32 -9.54 -0.03 -14.21
N PRO A 33 -10.73 0.45 -13.82
CA PRO A 33 -11.65 1.10 -14.74
C PRO A 33 -11.07 2.40 -15.31
N ASP A 34 -10.18 3.05 -14.55
CA ASP A 34 -9.67 4.39 -14.86
C ASP A 34 -8.13 4.35 -15.07
N PRO A 35 -7.63 4.02 -16.27
CA PRO A 35 -6.20 4.17 -16.59
C PRO A 35 -5.78 5.66 -16.50
N PRO A 36 -4.56 5.99 -16.02
CA PRO A 36 -3.42 5.11 -15.77
C PRO A 36 -3.44 4.43 -14.39
N CYS A 37 -3.42 3.10 -14.36
CA CYS A 37 -3.41 2.31 -13.13
C CYS A 37 -2.00 2.00 -12.61
N ILE A 38 -1.85 1.88 -11.29
CA ILE A 38 -0.68 1.26 -10.67
C ILE A 38 -1.13 0.05 -9.86
N CYS A 39 -0.75 -1.14 -10.33
CA CYS A 39 -0.99 -2.38 -9.60
C CYS A 39 0.21 -2.78 -8.76
N ASN A 40 -0.07 -3.19 -7.52
CA ASN A 40 0.96 -3.57 -6.58
C ASN A 40 0.62 -4.88 -5.89
N GLY A 41 1.17 -5.99 -6.40
CA GLY A 41 0.95 -7.33 -5.86
C GLY A 41 1.50 -7.56 -4.43
N ASN A 42 2.28 -6.63 -3.86
CA ASN A 42 2.59 -6.71 -2.42
C ASN A 42 1.44 -6.16 -1.58
N LEU A 43 0.72 -5.16 -2.08
CA LEU A 43 -0.48 -4.61 -1.44
C LEU A 43 -1.77 -5.36 -1.81
N ASP A 44 -1.74 -6.28 -2.79
CA ASP A 44 -2.92 -6.96 -3.38
C ASP A 44 -3.99 -6.00 -3.90
N VAL A 45 -3.54 -4.88 -4.44
CA VAL A 45 -4.43 -3.81 -4.88
C VAL A 45 -3.89 -3.07 -6.09
N CYS A 46 -4.83 -2.62 -6.93
CA CYS A 46 -4.61 -1.66 -7.99
C CYS A 46 -5.27 -0.34 -7.60
N TYR A 47 -4.63 0.77 -7.92
CA TYR A 47 -5.14 2.10 -7.63
C TYR A 47 -4.77 3.10 -8.73
N SER A 48 -5.67 4.04 -8.96
CA SER A 48 -5.62 5.05 -10.02
C SER A 48 -5.41 6.47 -9.46
N PRO A 49 -5.17 7.48 -10.32
CA PRO A 49 -5.34 8.87 -9.92
C PRO A 49 -6.72 9.07 -9.26
N ASN A 50 -6.77 9.80 -8.15
CA ASN A 50 -7.94 9.99 -7.27
C ASN A 50 -8.23 8.88 -6.25
N ASP A 51 -7.60 7.71 -6.36
CA ASP A 51 -7.71 6.69 -5.31
C ASP A 51 -6.80 7.04 -4.13
N VAL A 52 -7.31 6.74 -2.92
CA VAL A 52 -6.53 6.83 -1.69
C VAL A 52 -6.45 5.45 -1.07
N VAL A 53 -5.22 4.96 -0.91
CA VAL A 53 -4.93 3.72 -0.22
C VAL A 53 -4.44 4.05 1.19
N THR A 54 -5.03 3.41 2.19
CA THR A 54 -4.58 3.49 3.57
C THR A 54 -4.07 2.12 3.99
N VAL A 55 -2.92 2.07 4.64
CA VAL A 55 -2.30 0.85 5.16
C VAL A 55 -2.08 1.04 6.65
N GLN A 56 -2.71 0.22 7.48
CA GLN A 56 -2.58 0.26 8.93
C GLN A 56 -1.73 -0.92 9.42
N ASN A 57 -1.05 -0.72 10.55
CA ASN A 57 -0.27 -1.74 11.27
C ASN A 57 0.90 -2.36 10.48
N ALA A 58 1.30 -1.74 9.37
CA ALA A 58 2.44 -2.18 8.59
C ALA A 58 3.33 -1.02 8.13
N ASN A 59 4.62 -1.32 8.04
CA ASN A 59 5.64 -0.50 7.44
C ASN A 59 5.53 -0.58 5.91
N VAL A 60 5.34 0.57 5.26
CA VAL A 60 5.36 0.67 3.80
C VAL A 60 6.74 1.16 3.35
N LYS A 61 7.51 0.27 2.72
CA LYS A 61 8.80 0.60 2.11
C LYS A 61 8.66 0.68 0.60
N VAL A 62 9.26 1.70 0.00
CA VAL A 62 9.33 1.77 -1.47
C VAL A 62 10.64 1.19 -1.95
N MET A 63 10.53 0.24 -2.88
CA MET A 63 11.66 -0.33 -3.60
C MET A 63 11.52 -0.05 -5.09
N ARG A 64 12.62 0.41 -5.70
CA ARG A 64 12.71 0.54 -7.15
C ARG A 64 13.45 -0.69 -7.69
N LYS A 65 12.80 -1.46 -8.57
CA LYS A 65 13.42 -2.57 -9.29
C LYS A 65 13.36 -2.27 -10.78
N ARG A 66 14.52 -1.99 -11.39
CA ARG A 66 14.64 -1.59 -12.81
C ARG A 66 13.62 -0.51 -13.19
N ARG A 67 12.55 -0.88 -13.90
CA ARG A 67 11.49 0.01 -14.41
C ARG A 67 10.20 0.00 -13.55
N LYS A 68 10.17 -0.74 -12.43
CA LYS A 68 8.99 -0.86 -11.56
C LYS A 68 9.22 -0.24 -10.17
N THR A 69 8.24 0.50 -9.69
CA THR A 69 8.16 0.95 -8.29
C THR A 69 7.28 -0.05 -7.55
N GLN A 70 7.82 -0.65 -6.49
CA GLN A 70 7.12 -1.60 -5.64
C GLN A 70 6.99 -1.02 -4.25
N LEU A 71 5.81 -1.16 -3.66
CA LEU A 71 5.58 -0.89 -2.24
C LEU A 71 5.59 -2.23 -1.54
N ILE A 72 6.50 -2.41 -0.60
CA ILE A 72 6.63 -3.61 0.21
C ILE A 72 6.09 -3.30 1.58
N MET A 73 5.17 -4.14 2.05
CA MET A 73 4.74 -4.11 3.44
C MET A 73 5.60 -5.02 4.28
N ARG A 74 5.86 -4.58 5.50
CA ARG A 74 6.42 -5.39 6.57
C ARG A 74 5.61 -5.17 7.84
N PRO A 75 5.55 -6.14 8.75
CA PRO A 75 5.06 -5.92 10.10
C PRO A 75 5.62 -4.64 10.73
N SER A 76 4.79 -3.94 11.49
CA SER A 76 5.25 -2.85 12.35
C SER A 76 5.06 -3.20 13.82
N ASN A 77 6.07 -2.87 14.62
CA ASN A 77 6.03 -2.99 16.08
C ASN A 77 5.28 -1.85 16.77
N ARG A 78 4.98 -0.76 16.04
CA ARG A 78 4.26 0.40 16.56
C ARG A 78 2.96 0.58 15.79
N ALA A 79 1.96 1.12 16.46
CA ALA A 79 0.75 1.56 15.79
C ALA A 79 1.14 2.65 14.77
N GLN A 80 0.69 2.46 13.54
CA GLN A 80 0.93 3.40 12.46
C GLN A 80 -0.12 3.21 11.37
N PHE A 81 -0.32 4.27 10.59
CA PHE A 81 -0.99 4.16 9.32
C PHE A 81 -0.26 4.97 8.26
N THR A 82 -0.32 4.48 7.03
CA THR A 82 0.27 5.10 5.86
C THR A 82 -0.83 5.40 4.86
N LEU A 83 -0.94 6.66 4.47
CA LEU A 83 -1.74 7.11 3.34
C LEU A 83 -0.86 7.10 2.09
N ILE A 84 -1.37 6.50 1.02
CA ILE A 84 -0.74 6.46 -0.30
C ILE A 84 -1.77 7.04 -1.27
N SER A 85 -1.36 8.09 -1.99
CA SER A 85 -2.19 8.73 -2.99
C SER A 85 -1.37 9.08 -4.23
N ASN A 86 -2.06 9.36 -5.33
CA ASN A 86 -1.45 9.74 -6.61
C ASN A 86 -1.92 11.15 -6.99
N PRO A 87 -1.37 12.21 -6.36
CA PRO A 87 -1.88 13.58 -6.53
C PRO A 87 -1.69 14.14 -7.94
N ALA A 88 -0.79 13.55 -8.73
CA ALA A 88 -0.57 13.92 -10.12
C ALA A 88 -0.02 12.73 -10.91
N LYS A 89 -0.28 12.67 -12.21
CA LYS A 89 0.15 11.58 -13.08
C LYS A 89 1.64 11.23 -12.87
N GLY A 90 1.89 9.98 -12.50
CA GLY A 90 3.24 9.45 -12.28
C GLY A 90 3.90 9.87 -10.96
N LYS A 91 3.19 10.49 -10.01
CA LYS A 91 3.72 10.86 -8.69
C LYS A 91 2.97 10.13 -7.58
N LEU A 92 3.68 9.30 -6.85
CA LEU A 92 3.16 8.69 -5.62
C LEU A 92 3.48 9.58 -4.42
N LEU A 93 2.47 9.96 -3.65
CA LEU A 93 2.62 10.57 -2.34
C LEU A 93 2.38 9.51 -1.26
N ILE A 94 3.32 9.37 -0.35
CA ILE A 94 3.24 8.46 0.80
C ILE A 94 3.39 9.29 2.07
N ARG A 95 2.38 9.29 2.93
CA ARG A 95 2.40 9.92 4.26
C ARG A 95 2.21 8.86 5.32
N THR A 96 3.14 8.75 6.25
CA THR A 96 3.07 7.79 7.36
C THR A 96 2.96 8.53 8.67
N PHE A 97 1.96 8.16 9.45
CA PHE A 97 1.72 8.64 10.80
C PHE A 97 2.06 7.50 11.74
N ARG A 98 3.12 7.68 12.52
CA ARG A 98 3.60 6.68 13.46
C ARG A 98 3.36 7.19 14.88
N PHE A 99 2.82 6.33 15.73
CA PHE A 99 2.60 6.63 17.14
C PHE A 99 3.74 5.97 17.94
N PRO A 100 4.86 6.67 18.20
CA PRO A 100 6.05 6.06 18.79
C PRO A 100 5.76 5.42 20.16
N ASN A 101 4.79 5.97 20.90
CA ASN A 101 4.43 5.51 22.24
C ASN A 101 3.31 4.46 22.27
N LYS A 102 2.77 4.05 21.10
CA LYS A 102 1.76 2.98 21.01
C LYS A 102 2.32 1.75 20.32
N LYS A 103 2.33 0.61 21.02
CA LYS A 103 2.70 -0.69 20.44
C LYS A 103 1.60 -1.18 19.50
N ASN A 104 1.98 -1.89 18.44
CA ASN A 104 1.03 -2.64 17.63
C ASN A 104 0.87 -4.05 18.25
N PRO A 105 -0.30 -4.41 18.81
CA PRO A 105 -0.53 -5.72 19.40
C PRO A 105 -0.60 -6.84 18.35
N ASP A 106 -0.99 -6.52 17.12
CA ASP A 106 -1.14 -7.50 16.04
C ASP A 106 -0.14 -7.21 14.90
N GLN A 107 1.06 -7.75 15.05
CA GLN A 107 2.13 -7.62 14.06
C GLN A 107 1.97 -8.61 12.90
N THR A 108 1.00 -9.53 13.00
CA THR A 108 0.75 -10.58 12.01
C THR A 108 -0.21 -10.13 10.93
N ARG A 109 -0.84 -8.95 11.08
CA ARG A 109 -1.85 -8.44 10.16
C ARG A 109 -1.59 -6.98 9.79
N ALA A 110 -1.81 -6.68 8.51
CA ALA A 110 -1.96 -5.32 8.01
C ALA A 110 -3.37 -5.14 7.47
N PHE A 111 -3.97 -3.98 7.72
CA PHE A 111 -5.26 -3.63 7.15
C PHE A 111 -5.06 -2.62 6.04
N ILE A 112 -5.62 -2.91 4.87
CA ILE A 112 -5.58 -2.05 3.71
C ILE A 112 -7.00 -1.61 3.41
N GLN A 113 -7.19 -0.31 3.23
CA GLN A 113 -8.44 0.24 2.74
C GLN A 113 -8.18 1.12 1.52
N ILE A 114 -8.99 0.96 0.49
CA ILE A 114 -8.92 1.76 -0.74
C ILE A 114 -10.26 2.41 -0.99
N THR A 115 -10.22 3.71 -1.24
CA THR A 115 -11.35 4.43 -1.78
C THR A 115 -11.20 4.46 -3.29
N LYS A 116 -12.12 3.81 -4.01
CA LYS A 116 -12.13 3.70 -5.46
C LYS A 116 -13.49 4.09 -6.02
N SER A 117 -13.54 5.16 -6.81
CA SER A 117 -14.74 5.62 -7.55
C SER A 117 -16.06 5.44 -6.78
N LYS A 118 -16.12 5.95 -5.54
CA LYS A 118 -17.23 5.90 -4.55
C LYS A 118 -17.42 4.62 -3.74
N LYS A 119 -16.59 3.59 -3.92
CA LYS A 119 -16.59 2.37 -3.09
C LYS A 119 -15.39 2.35 -2.16
N VAL A 120 -15.59 1.77 -0.98
CA VAL A 120 -14.52 1.48 -0.03
C VAL A 120 -14.25 -0.03 -0.07
N ILE A 121 -13.04 -0.41 -0.44
CA ILE A 121 -12.61 -1.81 -0.49
C ILE A 121 -11.65 -2.04 0.68
N GLN A 122 -11.88 -3.07 1.47
CA GLN A 122 -11.04 -3.43 2.61
C GLN A 122 -10.39 -4.80 2.40
N ARG A 123 -9.12 -4.92 2.77
CA ARG A 123 -8.33 -6.14 2.70
C ARG A 123 -7.49 -6.29 3.95
N THR A 124 -7.33 -7.53 4.40
CA THR A 124 -6.37 -7.88 5.45
C THR A 124 -5.25 -8.69 4.82
N ILE A 125 -4.01 -8.24 5.03
CA ILE A 125 -2.81 -8.95 4.63
C ILE A 125 -2.22 -9.63 5.86
N PHE A 126 -1.85 -10.89 5.71
CA PHE A 126 -1.29 -11.69 6.79
C PHE A 126 0.21 -11.87 6.57
N PHE A 127 0.96 -11.85 7.67
CA PHE A 127 2.39 -12.14 7.70
C PHE A 127 2.63 -13.46 8.43
N ASP A 128 3.60 -14.24 7.96
CA ASP A 128 4.08 -15.44 8.64
C ASP A 128 4.99 -15.09 9.82
N SER A 129 5.44 -16.11 10.56
CA SER A 129 6.40 -15.97 11.66
C SER A 129 7.76 -15.42 11.22
N ALA A 130 8.10 -15.54 9.94
CA ALA A 130 9.29 -14.95 9.34
C ALA A 130 9.05 -13.50 8.84
N ASN A 131 7.93 -12.89 9.20
CA ASN A 131 7.50 -11.54 8.80
C ASN A 131 7.36 -11.35 7.28
N LYS A 132 7.16 -12.44 6.54
CA LYS A 132 6.88 -12.41 5.10
C LYS A 132 5.38 -12.45 4.87
N LYS A 133 4.94 -11.76 3.82
CA LYS A 133 3.54 -11.80 3.39
C LYS A 133 3.15 -13.24 3.01
N ILE A 134 2.06 -13.73 3.59
CA ILE A 134 1.44 -15.00 3.19
C ILE A 134 0.70 -14.77 1.88
N LYS A 135 1.11 -15.46 0.82
CA LYS A 135 0.36 -15.50 -0.44
C LYS A 135 -0.90 -16.32 -0.20
N ARG A 136 -2.05 -15.68 -0.10
CA ARG A 136 -3.33 -16.42 -0.13
C ARG A 136 -3.66 -16.71 -1.57
N HIS A 137 -3.93 -17.97 -1.90
CA HIS A 137 -4.67 -18.30 -3.12
C HIS A 137 -6.12 -17.89 -2.86
N CYS A 138 -6.67 -16.99 -3.68
CA CYS A 138 -8.12 -16.77 -3.67
C CYS A 138 -8.77 -18.05 -4.22
N LYS A 139 -9.70 -18.61 -3.44
CA LYS A 139 -10.69 -19.55 -3.99
C LYS A 139 -11.63 -18.79 -4.93
#